data_AF-A0A9N8ZKY7-F1
#
_entry.id   AF-A0A9N8ZKY7-F1
#
_cell.length_a   1.000
_cell.length_b   1.000
_cell.length_c   1.000
_cell.angle_alpha   90.00
_cell.angle_beta   90.00
_cell.angle_gamma   90.00
#
_symmetry.space_group_name_H-M   'P 1'
#
loop_
_entity.id
_entity.type
_entity.pdbx_description
1 polymer ?
#
loop_
_entity_poly.entity_id
_entity_poly.type
_entity_poly.pdbx_seq_one_letter_code
_entity_poly.pdbx_strand_id
1 'polypeptide(L)'
;MSLKNKGKIFKIKFKKLNQHKQLNERKILEFENKEINHYRTLAQKSENEVKVINEQIQELDHYKTLAQQFENEVNATKRQIQKLNQYKLLLENEKNQYKVLAEKSEKDTETTKEQFEIIKEQHLKKIQRIQNRIDEQEGDLQQLDKEKVELDNYQSALGKATNFQLNNDIADLSDNLKNYVTNLKQNIVVNMKEVRKLLLHYKCPTEIKDQKSSRLLIQAVLQRHVIEIIFANATQYFHVSGRQQLEHLESQIVNKESELNRGFEDTSRENNTVYEHAFITQCKQQLNDIMNGLRTINDKQKKSDSEKYAVTIIREVVKIFYFRLKVQEPVVQHNWFSYNAKLDKTLMEGIS
;
A
#
# COMPACT_ATOMS: atom_id res chain seq x y z
N MET A 1 -2.30 193.60 13.89
CA MET A 1 -3.27 192.51 14.17
C MET A 1 -2.53 191.32 14.79
N SER A 2 -2.91 190.89 16.00
CA SER A 2 -2.03 190.21 16.98
C SER A 2 -1.64 188.76 16.65
N LEU A 3 -0.32 188.48 16.69
CA LEU A 3 0.34 187.17 16.55
C LEU A 3 -0.20 186.07 17.51
N LYS A 4 -0.84 186.44 18.64
CA LYS A 4 -1.43 185.48 19.58
C LYS A 4 -2.59 184.65 18.98
N ASN A 5 -3.33 185.17 18.01
CA ASN A 5 -4.48 184.46 17.43
C ASN A 5 -4.08 183.39 16.40
N LYS A 6 -2.98 183.60 15.65
CA LYS A 6 -2.46 182.63 14.67
C LYS A 6 -1.86 181.37 15.34
N GLY A 7 -1.19 181.52 16.49
CA GLY A 7 -0.60 180.41 17.24
C GLY A 7 -1.63 179.45 17.87
N LYS A 8 -2.79 179.96 18.31
CA LYS A 8 -3.90 179.13 18.81
C LYS A 8 -4.52 178.28 17.69
N ILE A 9 -4.71 178.86 16.51
CA ILE A 9 -5.25 178.14 15.33
C ILE A 9 -4.27 177.04 14.87
N PHE A 10 -2.96 177.30 14.90
CA PHE A 10 -1.94 176.30 14.54
C PHE A 10 -1.91 175.11 15.51
N LYS A 11 -1.99 175.35 16.83
CA LYS A 11 -2.12 174.26 17.83
C LYS A 11 -3.39 173.43 17.65
N ILE A 12 -4.52 174.05 17.30
CA ILE A 12 -5.78 173.34 17.04
C ILE A 12 -5.66 172.49 15.76
N LYS A 13 -5.09 173.03 14.68
CA LYS A 13 -4.85 172.28 13.43
C LYS A 13 -3.89 171.11 13.64
N PHE A 14 -2.78 171.30 14.36
CA PHE A 14 -1.81 170.25 14.66
C PHE A 14 -2.42 169.14 15.55
N LYS A 15 -3.22 169.50 16.56
CA LYS A 15 -3.95 168.54 17.40
C LYS A 15 -4.96 167.72 16.58
N LYS A 16 -5.71 168.37 15.68
CA LYS A 16 -6.63 167.68 14.76
C LYS A 16 -5.89 166.75 13.81
N LEU A 17 -4.73 167.16 13.28
CA LEU A 17 -3.90 166.32 12.41
C LEU A 17 -3.40 165.07 13.14
N ASN A 18 -2.92 165.21 14.38
CA ASN A 18 -2.51 164.07 15.20
C ASN A 18 -3.67 163.13 15.54
N GLN A 19 -4.85 163.67 15.85
CA GLN A 19 -6.06 162.86 16.06
C GLN A 19 -6.46 162.10 14.79
N HIS A 20 -6.34 162.73 13.61
CA HIS A 20 -6.64 162.09 12.34
C HIS A 20 -5.64 160.99 11.97
N LYS A 21 -4.35 161.18 12.31
CA LYS A 21 -3.30 160.16 12.15
C LYS A 21 -3.57 158.95 13.06
N GLN A 22 -3.84 159.19 14.34
CA GLN A 22 -4.20 158.13 15.29
C GLN A 22 -5.47 157.39 14.88
N LEU A 23 -6.46 158.08 14.31
CA LEU A 23 -7.68 157.45 13.80
C LEU A 23 -7.39 156.55 12.59
N ASN A 24 -6.53 157.00 11.66
CA ASN A 24 -6.14 156.20 10.51
C ASN A 24 -5.32 154.97 10.93
N GLU A 25 -4.37 155.11 11.86
CA GLU A 25 -3.60 153.98 12.42
C GLU A 25 -4.53 152.95 13.08
N ARG A 26 -5.54 153.39 13.85
CA ARG A 26 -6.55 152.47 14.42
C ARG A 26 -7.36 151.74 13.35
N LYS A 27 -7.76 152.43 12.28
CA LYS A 27 -8.51 151.81 11.16
C LYS A 27 -7.67 150.76 10.42
N ILE A 28 -6.38 151.04 10.20
CA ILE A 28 -5.43 150.08 9.62
C ILE A 28 -5.31 148.86 10.54
N LEU A 29 -5.08 149.10 11.84
CA LEU A 29 -4.95 148.02 12.82
C LEU A 29 -6.23 147.19 12.96
N GLU A 30 -7.42 147.80 12.88
CA GLU A 30 -8.70 147.09 12.86
C GLU A 30 -8.87 146.24 11.60
N PHE A 31 -8.46 146.75 10.44
CA PHE A 31 -8.49 146.01 9.18
C PHE A 31 -7.53 144.81 9.22
N GLU A 32 -6.28 145.03 9.63
CA GLU A 32 -5.27 143.98 9.79
C GLU A 32 -5.71 142.90 10.79
N ASN A 33 -6.26 143.30 11.94
CA ASN A 33 -6.79 142.33 12.92
C ASN A 33 -7.96 141.50 12.37
N LYS A 34 -8.83 142.10 11.54
CA LYS A 34 -9.91 141.37 10.87
C LYS A 34 -9.36 140.36 9.86
N GLU A 35 -8.36 140.74 9.05
CA GLU A 35 -7.70 139.81 8.14
C GLU A 35 -6.97 138.68 8.88
N ILE A 36 -6.19 139.01 9.92
CA ILE A 36 -5.49 138.00 10.74
C ILE A 36 -6.48 137.01 11.36
N ASN A 37 -7.60 137.48 11.89
CA ASN A 37 -8.64 136.60 12.45
C ASN A 37 -9.32 135.75 11.37
N HIS A 38 -9.52 136.29 10.16
CA HIS A 38 -10.02 135.53 9.02
C HIS A 38 -9.05 134.40 8.63
N TYR A 39 -7.76 134.71 8.46
CA TYR A 39 -6.73 133.70 8.13
C TYR A 39 -6.55 132.66 9.24
N ARG A 40 -6.61 133.06 10.52
CA ARG A 40 -6.58 132.13 11.66
C ARG A 40 -7.76 131.16 11.61
N THR A 41 -8.95 131.64 11.26
CA THR A 41 -10.16 130.80 11.15
C THR A 41 -10.03 129.80 10.00
N LEU A 42 -9.50 130.25 8.85
CA LEU A 42 -9.23 129.37 7.71
C LEU A 42 -8.17 128.30 8.05
N ALA A 43 -7.09 128.68 8.73
CA ALA A 43 -6.04 127.75 9.17
C ALA A 43 -6.61 126.67 10.10
N GLN A 44 -7.42 127.06 11.10
CA GLN A 44 -8.04 126.10 12.01
C GLN A 44 -9.02 125.15 11.28
N LYS A 45 -9.77 125.65 10.29
CA LYS A 45 -10.62 124.80 9.46
C LYS A 45 -9.79 123.78 8.67
N SER A 46 -8.70 124.22 8.04
CA SER A 46 -7.80 123.33 7.29
C SER A 46 -7.11 122.29 8.18
N GLU A 47 -6.76 122.64 9.41
CA GLU A 47 -6.16 121.71 10.37
C GLU A 47 -7.15 120.60 10.77
N ASN A 48 -8.41 120.96 11.01
CA ASN A 48 -9.47 119.98 11.26
C ASN A 48 -9.71 119.06 10.04
N GLU A 49 -9.69 119.61 8.83
CA GLU A 49 -9.82 118.82 7.59
C GLU A 49 -8.66 117.82 7.43
N VAL A 50 -7.42 118.25 7.68
CA VAL A 50 -6.24 117.37 7.66
C VAL A 50 -6.36 116.26 8.71
N LYS A 51 -6.88 116.57 9.90
CA LYS A 51 -7.10 115.56 10.95
C LYS A 51 -8.09 114.49 10.50
N VAL A 52 -9.22 114.88 9.92
CA VAL A 52 -10.24 113.95 9.38
C VAL A 52 -9.65 113.09 8.26
N ILE A 53 -8.86 113.68 7.35
CA ILE A 53 -8.20 112.93 6.28
C ILE A 53 -7.22 111.90 6.84
N ASN A 54 -6.45 112.25 7.86
CA ASN A 54 -5.51 111.33 8.50
C ASN A 54 -6.24 110.15 9.18
N GLU A 55 -7.37 110.39 9.83
CA GLU A 55 -8.22 109.34 10.41
C GLU A 55 -8.74 108.39 9.30
N GLN A 56 -9.17 108.93 8.16
CA GLN A 56 -9.60 108.14 7.00
C GLN A 56 -8.47 107.33 6.36
N ILE A 57 -7.24 107.87 6.31
CA ILE A 57 -6.06 107.13 5.81
C ILE A 57 -5.75 105.93 6.71
N GLN A 58 -5.81 106.11 8.03
CA GLN A 58 -5.60 105.01 8.98
C GLN A 58 -6.65 103.92 8.82
N GLU A 59 -7.91 104.29 8.60
CA GLU A 59 -9.00 103.35 8.34
C GLU A 59 -8.77 102.57 7.03
N LEU A 60 -8.33 103.24 5.97
CA LEU A 60 -7.99 102.61 4.69
C LEU A 60 -6.81 101.61 4.83
N ASP A 61 -5.78 101.96 5.59
CA ASP A 61 -4.64 101.05 5.86
C ASP A 61 -5.08 99.81 6.65
N HIS A 62 -6.02 99.98 7.58
CA HIS A 62 -6.63 98.86 8.30
C HIS A 62 -7.38 97.93 7.34
N TYR A 63 -8.24 98.47 6.46
CA TYR A 63 -8.97 97.68 5.48
C TYR A 63 -8.05 96.97 4.48
N LYS A 64 -6.95 97.61 4.07
CA LYS A 64 -5.94 96.99 3.21
C LYS A 64 -5.26 95.80 3.88
N THR A 65 -4.95 95.91 5.17
CA THR A 65 -4.37 94.81 5.96
C THR A 65 -5.36 93.65 6.07
N LEU A 66 -6.62 93.94 6.35
CA LEU A 66 -7.68 92.94 6.44
C LEU A 66 -7.91 92.21 5.09
N ALA A 67 -7.90 92.94 3.97
CA ALA A 67 -8.01 92.34 2.64
C ALA A 67 -6.86 91.36 2.36
N GLN A 68 -5.62 91.69 2.75
CA GLN A 68 -4.47 90.81 2.60
C GLN A 68 -4.61 89.53 3.45
N GLN A 69 -5.15 89.64 4.66
CA GLN A 69 -5.41 88.49 5.52
C GLN A 69 -6.43 87.54 4.88
N PHE A 70 -7.55 88.07 4.38
CA PHE A 70 -8.55 87.25 3.68
C PHE A 70 -7.98 86.59 2.42
N GLU A 71 -7.14 87.28 1.65
CA GLU A 71 -6.49 86.67 0.48
C GLU A 71 -5.61 85.47 0.87
N ASN A 72 -4.86 85.60 1.97
CA ASN A 72 -4.03 84.51 2.48
C ASN A 72 -4.88 83.31 2.93
N GLU A 73 -6.01 83.55 3.60
CA GLU A 73 -6.95 82.50 4.02
C GLU A 73 -7.61 81.79 2.83
N VAL A 74 -8.02 82.54 1.81
CA VAL A 74 -8.56 81.98 0.56
C VAL A 74 -7.53 81.07 -0.11
N ASN A 75 -6.28 81.52 -0.19
CA ASN A 75 -5.19 80.74 -0.77
C ASN A 75 -4.88 79.47 0.05
N ALA A 76 -4.92 79.56 1.38
CA ALA A 76 -4.76 78.39 2.26
C ALA A 76 -5.89 77.37 2.05
N THR A 77 -7.13 77.84 1.98
CA THR A 77 -8.31 77.00 1.73
C THR A 77 -8.24 76.32 0.37
N LYS A 78 -7.80 77.05 -0.68
CA LYS A 78 -7.61 76.49 -2.02
C LYS A 78 -6.60 75.34 -2.04
N ARG A 79 -5.50 75.46 -1.28
CA ARG A 79 -4.52 74.37 -1.13
C ARG A 79 -5.12 73.15 -0.42
N GLN A 80 -5.97 73.36 0.59
CA GLN A 80 -6.65 72.27 1.30
C GLN A 80 -7.63 71.53 0.37
N ILE A 81 -8.42 72.26 -0.43
CA ILE A 81 -9.34 71.67 -1.42
C ILE A 81 -8.58 70.82 -2.43
N GLN A 82 -7.42 71.27 -2.92
CA GLN A 82 -6.59 70.49 -3.84
C GLN A 82 -6.13 69.17 -3.22
N LYS A 83 -5.67 69.18 -1.96
CA LYS A 83 -5.30 67.95 -1.24
C LYS A 83 -6.49 67.00 -1.08
N LEU A 84 -7.66 67.52 -0.70
CA LEU A 84 -8.88 66.72 -0.56
C LEU A 84 -9.29 66.06 -1.88
N ASN A 85 -9.17 66.77 -3.00
CA ASN A 85 -9.47 66.19 -4.32
C ASN A 85 -8.49 65.07 -4.70
N GLN A 86 -7.20 65.21 -4.35
CA GLN A 86 -6.23 64.13 -4.55
C GLN A 86 -6.57 62.90 -3.70
N TYR A 87 -6.94 63.08 -2.43
CA TYR A 87 -7.38 61.97 -1.57
C TYR A 87 -8.64 61.29 -2.09
N LYS A 88 -9.60 62.07 -2.60
CA LYS A 88 -10.83 61.51 -3.20
C LYS A 88 -10.51 60.61 -4.39
N LEU A 89 -9.60 61.04 -5.27
CA LEU A 89 -9.20 60.25 -6.43
C LEU A 89 -8.49 58.95 -6.01
N LEU A 90 -7.61 59.00 -5.01
CA LEU A 90 -6.93 57.82 -4.48
C LEU A 90 -7.94 56.81 -3.91
N LEU A 91 -8.89 57.29 -3.11
CA LEU A 91 -9.92 56.43 -2.51
C LEU A 91 -10.81 55.77 -3.56
N GLU A 92 -11.13 56.48 -4.64
CA GLU A 92 -11.92 55.94 -5.75
C GLU A 92 -11.16 54.84 -6.51
N ASN A 93 -9.85 55.03 -6.71
CA ASN A 93 -8.99 54.00 -7.30
C ASN A 93 -8.90 52.75 -6.41
N GLU A 94 -8.69 52.91 -5.11
CA GLU A 94 -8.66 51.78 -4.16
C GLU A 94 -9.99 51.02 -4.16
N LYS A 95 -11.12 51.73 -4.14
CA LYS A 95 -12.45 51.12 -4.20
C LYS A 95 -12.64 50.26 -5.46
N ASN A 96 -12.18 50.75 -6.61
CA ASN A 96 -12.25 50.00 -7.86
C ASN A 96 -11.36 48.76 -7.83
N GLN A 97 -10.16 48.84 -7.24
CA GLN A 97 -9.29 47.67 -7.06
C GLN A 97 -9.93 46.60 -6.17
N TYR A 98 -10.51 47.00 -5.04
CA TYR A 98 -11.21 46.06 -4.15
C TYR A 98 -12.41 45.39 -4.83
N LYS A 99 -13.15 46.10 -5.68
CA LYS A 99 -14.25 45.53 -6.45
C LYS A 99 -13.79 44.41 -7.39
N VAL A 100 -12.73 44.65 -8.16
CA VAL A 100 -12.16 43.66 -9.08
C VAL A 100 -11.63 42.43 -8.32
N LEU A 101 -10.99 42.64 -7.18
CA LEU A 101 -10.50 41.54 -6.33
C LEU A 101 -11.66 40.68 -5.78
N ALA A 102 -12.76 41.31 -5.36
CA ALA A 102 -13.94 40.61 -4.87
C ALA A 102 -14.59 39.74 -5.96
N GLU A 103 -14.80 40.29 -7.17
CA GLU A 103 -15.36 39.56 -8.31
C GLU A 103 -14.50 38.36 -8.71
N LYS A 104 -13.17 38.52 -8.68
CA LYS A 104 -12.24 37.41 -8.95
C LYS A 104 -12.34 36.32 -7.88
N SER A 105 -12.35 36.69 -6.61
CA SER A 105 -12.46 35.74 -5.50
C SER A 105 -13.77 34.95 -5.55
N GLU A 106 -14.88 35.58 -5.91
CA GLU A 106 -16.18 34.92 -6.04
C GLU A 106 -16.15 33.87 -7.16
N LYS A 107 -15.62 34.24 -8.33
CA LYS A 107 -15.47 33.31 -9.47
C LYS A 107 -14.55 32.13 -9.16
N ASP A 108 -13.42 32.37 -8.50
CA ASP A 108 -12.49 31.31 -8.09
C ASP A 108 -13.17 30.34 -7.10
N THR A 109 -14.00 30.87 -6.19
CA THR A 109 -14.77 30.06 -5.24
C THR A 109 -15.82 29.20 -5.94
N GLU A 110 -16.54 29.76 -6.91
CA GLU A 110 -17.55 29.02 -7.68
C GLU A 110 -16.93 27.91 -8.53
N THR A 111 -15.82 28.21 -9.21
CA THR A 111 -15.06 27.23 -9.99
C THR A 111 -14.56 26.08 -9.12
N THR A 112 -14.09 26.39 -7.91
CA THR A 112 -13.61 25.38 -6.96
C THR A 112 -14.74 24.47 -6.49
N LYS A 113 -15.94 25.02 -6.23
CA LYS A 113 -17.13 24.24 -5.85
C LYS A 113 -17.56 23.29 -6.97
N GLU A 114 -17.56 23.75 -8.22
CA GLU A 114 -17.93 22.93 -9.37
C GLU A 114 -16.96 21.75 -9.56
N GLN A 115 -15.65 22.01 -9.48
CA GLN A 115 -14.65 20.95 -9.53
C GLN A 115 -14.81 19.92 -8.40
N PHE A 116 -15.12 20.37 -7.18
CA PHE A 116 -15.35 19.50 -6.05
C PHE A 116 -16.53 18.54 -6.27
N GLU A 117 -17.66 19.02 -6.79
CA GLU A 117 -18.82 18.16 -7.07
C GLU A 117 -18.54 17.15 -8.19
N ILE A 118 -17.80 17.54 -9.24
CA ILE A 118 -17.36 16.60 -10.29
C ILE A 118 -16.51 15.47 -9.70
N ILE A 119 -15.51 15.82 -8.88
CA ILE A 119 -14.62 14.84 -8.24
C ILE A 119 -15.43 13.90 -7.33
N LYS A 120 -16.33 14.45 -6.54
CA LYS A 120 -17.20 13.69 -5.63
C LYS A 120 -18.09 12.69 -6.38
N GLU A 121 -18.70 13.08 -7.49
CA GLU A 121 -19.52 12.18 -8.32
C GLU A 121 -18.68 11.05 -8.93
N GLN A 122 -17.46 11.36 -9.40
CA GLN A 122 -16.54 10.35 -9.91
C GLN A 122 -16.13 9.33 -8.84
N HIS A 123 -15.85 9.79 -7.61
CA HIS A 123 -15.52 8.90 -6.50
C HIS A 123 -16.70 8.02 -6.11
N LEU A 124 -17.92 8.55 -6.10
CA LEU A 124 -19.12 7.77 -5.80
C LEU A 124 -19.31 6.62 -6.81
N LYS A 125 -19.12 6.89 -8.10
CA LYS A 125 -19.16 5.86 -9.16
C LYS A 125 -18.08 4.79 -8.97
N LYS A 126 -16.88 5.16 -8.52
CA LYS A 126 -15.80 4.19 -8.23
C LYS A 126 -16.14 3.29 -7.04
N ILE A 127 -16.69 3.87 -5.96
CA ILE A 127 -17.12 3.12 -4.77
C ILE A 127 -18.17 2.08 -5.16
N GLN A 128 -19.17 2.46 -5.96
CA GLN A 128 -20.20 1.51 -6.42
C GLN A 128 -19.60 0.34 -7.22
N ARG A 129 -18.63 0.60 -8.11
CA ARG A 129 -17.97 -0.47 -8.87
C ARG A 129 -17.17 -1.42 -7.99
N ILE A 130 -16.51 -0.90 -6.96
CA ILE A 130 -15.76 -1.71 -6.01
C ILE A 130 -16.73 -2.61 -5.23
N GLN A 131 -17.86 -2.07 -4.77
CA GLN A 131 -18.85 -2.85 -4.04
C GLN A 131 -19.38 -4.01 -4.87
N ASN A 132 -19.79 -3.76 -6.12
CA ASN A 132 -20.28 -4.83 -7.00
C ASN A 132 -19.25 -5.96 -7.19
N ARG A 133 -17.95 -5.63 -7.28
CA ARG A 133 -16.88 -6.63 -7.41
C ARG A 133 -16.67 -7.44 -6.13
N ILE A 134 -16.87 -6.83 -4.97
CA ILE A 134 -16.80 -7.55 -3.68
C ILE A 134 -17.94 -8.58 -3.63
N ASP A 135 -19.17 -8.16 -3.97
CA ASP A 135 -20.34 -9.03 -3.95
C ASP A 135 -20.18 -10.22 -4.94
N GLU A 136 -19.62 -9.99 -6.13
CA GLU A 136 -19.27 -11.04 -7.09
C GLU A 136 -18.25 -12.04 -6.50
N GLN A 137 -17.17 -11.54 -5.90
CA GLN A 137 -16.13 -12.39 -5.31
C GLN A 137 -16.61 -13.20 -4.11
N GLU A 138 -17.51 -12.63 -3.29
CA GLU A 138 -18.15 -13.36 -2.20
C GLU A 138 -19.01 -14.52 -2.72
N GLY A 139 -19.69 -14.33 -3.85
CA GLY A 139 -20.42 -15.39 -4.54
C GLY A 139 -19.51 -16.55 -4.98
N ASP A 140 -18.39 -16.23 -5.63
CA ASP A 140 -17.42 -17.23 -6.09
C ASP A 140 -16.82 -18.04 -4.92
N LEU A 141 -16.51 -17.38 -3.80
CA LEU A 141 -15.98 -18.03 -2.60
C LEU A 141 -16.98 -19.04 -2.00
N GLN A 142 -18.26 -18.69 -1.95
CA GLN A 142 -19.30 -19.61 -1.46
C GLN A 142 -19.46 -20.84 -2.36
N GLN A 143 -19.25 -20.69 -3.66
CA GLN A 143 -19.27 -21.82 -4.58
C GLN A 143 -18.06 -22.74 -4.37
N LEU A 144 -16.86 -22.17 -4.24
CA LEU A 144 -15.64 -22.91 -4.01
C LEU A 144 -15.70 -23.74 -2.71
N ASP A 145 -16.29 -23.20 -1.65
CA ASP A 145 -16.48 -23.93 -0.38
C ASP A 145 -17.37 -25.17 -0.56
N LYS A 146 -18.42 -25.09 -1.40
CA LYS A 146 -19.28 -26.25 -1.70
C LYS A 146 -18.53 -27.33 -2.47
N GLU A 147 -17.78 -26.93 -3.49
CA GLU A 147 -16.97 -27.85 -4.31
C GLU A 147 -15.89 -28.56 -3.45
N LYS A 148 -15.29 -27.84 -2.50
CA LYS A 148 -14.32 -28.41 -1.56
C LYS A 148 -14.94 -29.48 -0.67
N VAL A 149 -16.14 -29.23 -0.13
CA VAL A 149 -16.85 -30.22 0.70
C VAL A 149 -17.17 -31.49 -0.11
N GLU A 150 -17.56 -31.35 -1.37
CA GLU A 150 -17.77 -32.50 -2.25
C GLU A 150 -16.47 -33.27 -2.49
N LEU A 151 -15.36 -32.58 -2.78
CA LEU A 151 -14.05 -33.21 -2.97
C LEU A 151 -13.60 -33.98 -1.73
N ASP A 152 -13.75 -33.41 -0.53
CA ASP A 152 -13.40 -34.05 0.74
C ASP A 152 -14.23 -35.34 0.95
N ASN A 153 -15.51 -35.34 0.58
CA ASN A 153 -16.36 -36.52 0.63
C ASN A 153 -15.88 -37.62 -0.35
N TYR A 154 -15.53 -37.24 -1.58
CA TYR A 154 -14.98 -38.16 -2.56
C TYR A 154 -13.64 -38.77 -2.09
N GLN A 155 -12.74 -37.93 -1.56
CA GLN A 155 -11.45 -38.38 -1.02
C GLN A 155 -11.64 -39.35 0.17
N SER A 156 -12.56 -39.04 1.09
CA SER A 156 -12.88 -39.93 2.22
C SER A 156 -13.42 -41.29 1.77
N ALA A 157 -14.32 -41.32 0.78
CA ALA A 157 -14.83 -42.56 0.21
C ALA A 157 -13.74 -43.37 -0.52
N LEU A 158 -12.87 -42.68 -1.28
CA LEU A 158 -11.75 -43.30 -1.99
C LEU A 158 -10.72 -43.89 -1.02
N GLY A 159 -10.38 -43.16 0.05
CA GLY A 159 -9.48 -43.61 1.11
C GLY A 159 -9.99 -44.87 1.81
N LYS A 160 -11.29 -44.96 2.09
CA LYS A 160 -11.90 -46.18 2.67
C LYS A 160 -11.81 -47.38 1.74
N ALA A 161 -12.10 -47.20 0.44
CA ALA A 161 -12.04 -48.28 -0.54
C ALA A 161 -10.61 -48.78 -0.79
N THR A 162 -9.65 -47.87 -0.88
CA THR A 162 -8.24 -48.19 -1.12
C THR A 162 -7.58 -48.89 0.06
N ASN A 163 -7.89 -48.50 1.30
CA ASN A 163 -7.41 -49.16 2.51
C ASN A 163 -7.90 -50.62 2.62
N PHE A 164 -9.19 -50.87 2.35
CA PHE A 164 -9.73 -52.23 2.35
C PHE A 164 -8.99 -53.14 1.35
N GLN A 165 -8.71 -52.61 0.16
CA GLN A 165 -8.01 -53.34 -0.89
C GLN A 165 -6.53 -53.58 -0.54
N LEU A 166 -5.84 -52.64 0.13
CA LEU A 166 -4.47 -52.82 0.61
C LEU A 166 -4.36 -53.97 1.63
N ASN A 167 -5.30 -54.06 2.57
CA ASN A 167 -5.32 -55.13 3.56
C ASN A 167 -5.44 -56.52 2.91
N ASN A 168 -6.30 -56.65 1.90
CA ASN A 168 -6.45 -57.90 1.15
C ASN A 168 -5.16 -58.26 0.40
N ASP A 169 -4.56 -57.31 -0.31
CA ASP A 169 -3.30 -57.54 -1.03
C ASP A 169 -2.14 -57.95 -0.08
N ILE A 170 -2.07 -57.38 1.13
CA ILE A 170 -1.06 -57.77 2.13
C ILE A 170 -1.31 -59.19 2.65
N ALA A 171 -2.58 -59.56 2.87
CA ALA A 171 -2.96 -60.91 3.31
C ALA A 171 -2.60 -61.96 2.25
N ASP A 172 -2.93 -61.70 0.98
CA ASP A 172 -2.61 -62.58 -0.14
C ASP A 172 -1.09 -62.75 -0.30
N LEU A 173 -0.33 -61.66 -0.24
CA LEU A 173 1.13 -61.70 -0.29
C LEU A 173 1.71 -62.54 0.86
N SER A 174 1.19 -62.39 2.07
CA SER A 174 1.62 -63.17 3.23
C SER A 174 1.43 -64.68 3.03
N ASP A 175 0.27 -65.08 2.50
CA ASP A 175 -0.02 -66.49 2.22
C ASP A 175 0.83 -67.05 1.07
N ASN A 176 1.02 -66.27 0.01
CA ASN A 176 1.90 -66.64 -1.10
C ASN A 176 3.35 -66.80 -0.64
N LEU A 177 3.88 -65.87 0.15
CA LEU A 177 5.21 -65.96 0.74
C LEU A 177 5.38 -67.22 1.58
N LYS A 178 4.38 -67.56 2.41
CA LYS A 178 4.37 -68.77 3.24
C LYS A 178 4.39 -70.05 2.41
N ASN A 179 3.64 -70.09 1.31
CA ASN A 179 3.63 -71.23 0.40
C ASN A 179 4.97 -71.34 -0.35
N TYR A 180 5.52 -70.21 -0.80
CA TYR A 180 6.81 -70.15 -1.47
C TYR A 180 7.96 -70.62 -0.58
N VAL A 181 8.08 -70.12 0.66
CA VAL A 181 9.14 -70.59 1.58
C VAL A 181 8.87 -72.00 2.14
N THR A 182 7.66 -72.52 1.91
CA THR A 182 7.14 -73.82 2.36
C THR A 182 6.90 -73.94 3.86
N ASN A 183 6.26 -75.03 4.26
CA ASN A 183 6.04 -75.35 5.67
C ASN A 183 7.28 -75.93 6.40
N LEU A 184 8.40 -76.16 5.69
CA LEU A 184 9.63 -76.75 6.22
C LEU A 184 9.41 -78.05 7.02
N LYS A 185 8.37 -78.81 6.68
CA LYS A 185 8.09 -80.16 7.19
C LYS A 185 8.66 -81.20 6.23
N GLN A 186 8.62 -82.46 6.64
CA GLN A 186 8.87 -83.69 5.88
C GLN A 186 9.20 -83.48 4.38
N ASN A 187 10.35 -83.98 3.94
CA ASN A 187 10.90 -83.85 2.57
C ASN A 187 11.47 -82.47 2.21
N ILE A 188 11.66 -81.61 3.22
CA ILE A 188 12.31 -80.30 3.06
C ILE A 188 13.45 -80.19 4.06
N VAL A 189 14.67 -80.03 3.56
CA VAL A 189 15.90 -79.90 4.36
C VAL A 189 16.37 -78.46 4.29
N VAL A 190 16.51 -77.81 5.45
CA VAL A 190 17.00 -76.42 5.52
C VAL A 190 18.51 -76.40 5.60
N ASN A 191 19.14 -75.50 4.85
CA ASN A 191 20.56 -75.21 4.98
C ASN A 191 20.80 -74.31 6.21
N MET A 192 20.95 -74.94 7.37
CA MET A 192 21.09 -74.22 8.65
C MET A 192 22.28 -73.26 8.69
N LYS A 193 23.36 -73.57 7.96
CA LYS A 193 24.55 -72.72 7.87
C LYS A 193 24.22 -71.39 7.21
N GLU A 194 23.53 -71.41 6.08
CA GLU A 194 23.16 -70.19 5.35
C GLU A 194 22.05 -69.42 6.07
N VAL A 195 21.08 -70.10 6.69
CA VAL A 195 20.06 -69.43 7.51
C VAL A 195 20.67 -68.71 8.71
N ARG A 196 21.69 -69.29 9.36
CA ARG A 196 22.44 -68.61 10.45
C ARG A 196 23.18 -67.37 9.95
N LYS A 197 23.71 -67.38 8.73
CA LYS A 197 24.30 -66.18 8.12
C LYS A 197 23.25 -65.10 7.89
N LEU A 198 22.05 -65.46 7.42
CA LEU A 198 20.94 -64.50 7.26
C LEU A 198 20.51 -63.89 8.59
N LEU A 199 20.39 -64.70 9.65
CA LEU A 199 20.10 -64.19 10.99
C LEU A 199 21.14 -63.18 11.46
N LEU A 200 22.43 -63.47 11.26
CA LEU A 200 23.52 -62.56 11.59
C LEU A 200 23.46 -61.27 10.76
N HIS A 201 23.18 -61.38 9.46
CA HIS A 201 22.99 -60.24 8.56
C HIS A 201 21.85 -59.32 9.05
N TYR A 202 20.75 -59.90 9.51
CA TYR A 202 19.61 -59.19 10.08
C TYR A 202 19.79 -58.81 11.57
N LYS A 203 20.98 -59.04 12.14
CA LYS A 203 21.32 -58.76 13.55
C LYS A 203 20.35 -59.42 14.54
N CYS A 204 19.84 -60.61 14.21
CA CYS A 204 18.99 -61.39 15.09
C CYS A 204 19.84 -62.31 15.98
N PRO A 205 19.84 -62.14 17.32
CA PRO A 205 20.70 -62.89 18.22
C PRO A 205 20.17 -64.28 18.56
N THR A 206 18.98 -64.62 18.05
CA THR A 206 18.29 -65.87 18.41
C THR A 206 19.05 -67.08 17.89
N GLU A 207 19.43 -67.96 18.82
CA GLU A 207 20.14 -69.18 18.48
C GLU A 207 19.18 -70.24 17.91
N ILE A 208 19.45 -70.72 16.70
CA ILE A 208 18.72 -71.86 16.13
C ILE A 208 19.40 -73.17 16.55
N LYS A 209 18.71 -73.94 17.40
CA LYS A 209 19.11 -75.29 17.82
C LYS A 209 18.91 -76.31 16.70
N ASP A 210 17.70 -76.38 16.15
CA ASP A 210 17.33 -77.31 15.07
C ASP A 210 16.16 -76.78 14.22
N GLN A 211 15.96 -77.38 13.04
CA GLN A 211 14.91 -76.99 12.09
C GLN A 211 13.49 -77.13 12.67
N LYS A 212 13.24 -78.13 13.52
CA LYS A 212 11.89 -78.43 14.03
C LYS A 212 11.50 -77.42 15.11
N SER A 213 12.38 -77.14 16.06
CA SER A 213 12.14 -76.19 17.15
C SER A 213 12.07 -74.75 16.68
N SER A 214 12.86 -74.39 15.64
CA SER A 214 13.00 -73.00 15.18
C SER A 214 12.27 -72.72 13.87
N ARG A 215 11.32 -73.57 13.49
CA ARG A 215 10.64 -73.52 12.19
C ARG A 215 10.06 -72.15 11.85
N LEU A 216 9.30 -71.56 12.77
CA LEU A 216 8.63 -70.28 12.55
C LEU A 216 9.64 -69.15 12.29
N LEU A 217 10.72 -69.13 13.06
CA LEU A 217 11.81 -68.16 12.88
C LEU A 217 12.48 -68.35 11.52
N ILE A 218 12.78 -69.60 11.14
CA ILE A 218 13.38 -69.89 9.83
C ILE A 218 12.44 -69.41 8.71
N GLN A 219 11.14 -69.71 8.78
CA GLN A 219 10.17 -69.24 7.79
C GLN A 219 10.16 -67.72 7.68
N ALA A 220 10.08 -67.00 8.80
CA ALA A 220 10.08 -65.53 8.80
C ALA A 220 11.37 -64.94 8.20
N VAL A 221 12.53 -65.52 8.52
CA VAL A 221 13.84 -65.10 7.96
C VAL A 221 13.89 -65.31 6.45
N LEU A 222 13.38 -66.45 5.97
CA LEU A 222 13.29 -66.73 4.54
C LEU A 222 12.31 -65.78 3.83
N GLN A 223 11.13 -65.51 4.41
CA GLN A 223 10.15 -64.58 3.84
C GLN A 223 10.71 -63.16 3.73
N ARG A 224 11.37 -62.67 4.78
CA ARG A 224 12.06 -61.38 4.76
C ARG A 224 13.09 -61.33 3.63
N HIS A 225 13.92 -62.37 3.52
CA HIS A 225 14.96 -62.41 2.50
C HIS A 225 14.38 -62.40 1.08
N VAL A 226 13.26 -63.09 0.85
CA VAL A 226 12.53 -63.03 -0.43
C VAL A 226 12.11 -61.61 -0.77
N ILE A 227 11.50 -60.89 0.19
CA ILE A 227 11.08 -59.50 -0.02
C ILE A 227 12.30 -58.60 -0.31
N GLU A 228 13.41 -58.76 0.41
CA GLU A 228 14.62 -57.94 0.20
C GLU A 228 15.28 -58.20 -1.17
N ILE A 229 15.29 -59.44 -1.67
CA ILE A 229 15.79 -59.75 -3.02
C ILE A 229 14.93 -59.04 -4.07
N ILE A 230 13.60 -59.07 -3.91
CA ILE A 230 12.68 -58.38 -4.82
C ILE A 230 12.88 -56.87 -4.72
N PHE A 231 13.05 -56.32 -3.52
CA PHE A 231 13.34 -54.89 -3.34
C PHE A 231 14.65 -54.47 -4.02
N ALA A 232 15.72 -55.27 -3.92
CA ALA A 232 16.98 -54.97 -4.58
C ALA A 232 16.81 -54.97 -6.11
N ASN A 233 16.16 -56.01 -6.66
CA ASN A 233 15.87 -56.11 -8.09
C ASN A 233 14.97 -54.97 -8.58
N ALA A 234 13.89 -54.66 -7.84
CA ALA A 234 12.97 -53.59 -8.19
C ALA A 234 13.64 -52.22 -8.09
N THR A 235 14.44 -51.96 -7.06
CA THR A 235 15.20 -50.71 -6.93
C THR A 235 16.13 -50.52 -8.12
N GLN A 236 16.82 -51.58 -8.54
CA GLN A 236 17.70 -51.54 -9.71
C GLN A 236 16.91 -51.32 -11.01
N TYR A 237 15.79 -52.01 -11.17
CA TYR A 237 14.92 -51.89 -12.34
C TYR A 237 14.32 -50.48 -12.48
N PHE A 238 13.82 -49.91 -11.38
CA PHE A 238 13.23 -48.59 -11.34
C PHE A 238 14.26 -47.45 -11.17
N HIS A 239 15.57 -47.75 -11.14
CA HIS A 239 16.61 -46.73 -11.02
C HIS A 239 16.74 -45.96 -12.35
N VAL A 240 16.11 -44.79 -12.42
CA VAL A 240 16.28 -43.86 -13.54
C VAL A 240 17.68 -43.26 -13.44
N SER A 241 18.54 -43.52 -14.42
CA SER A 241 19.85 -42.87 -14.53
C SER A 241 19.65 -41.34 -14.55
N GLY A 242 20.23 -40.64 -13.57
CA GLY A 242 19.98 -39.23 -13.23
C GLY A 242 20.35 -38.17 -14.28
N ARG A 243 19.75 -38.20 -15.47
CA ARG A 243 19.81 -37.10 -16.44
C ARG A 243 18.47 -36.93 -17.17
N GLN A 244 17.48 -36.36 -16.48
CA GLN A 244 16.36 -35.56 -17.02
C GLN A 244 15.30 -35.41 -15.92
N GLN A 245 15.54 -34.48 -15.00
CA GLN A 245 14.67 -34.25 -13.84
C GLN A 245 13.66 -33.10 -14.03
N LEU A 246 13.51 -32.52 -15.22
CA LEU A 246 12.63 -31.34 -15.39
C LEU A 246 11.42 -31.47 -16.34
N GLU A 247 11.30 -32.52 -17.16
CA GLU A 247 10.16 -32.65 -18.11
C GLU A 247 9.35 -33.95 -17.92
N HIS A 248 9.46 -34.57 -16.75
CA HIS A 248 9.18 -36.01 -16.64
C HIS A 248 8.21 -36.39 -15.52
N LEU A 249 7.35 -35.50 -15.02
CA LEU A 249 6.28 -35.95 -14.09
C LEU A 249 5.14 -36.62 -14.86
N GLU A 250 4.62 -35.98 -15.91
CA GLU A 250 3.55 -36.55 -16.74
C GLU A 250 4.01 -37.80 -17.48
N SER A 251 5.20 -37.80 -18.09
CA SER A 251 5.73 -39.01 -18.75
C SER A 251 6.11 -40.10 -17.74
N GLN A 252 6.54 -39.79 -16.51
CA GLN A 252 6.69 -40.80 -15.46
C GLN A 252 5.35 -41.36 -14.98
N ILE A 253 4.32 -40.53 -14.89
CA ILE A 253 2.96 -40.96 -14.53
C ILE A 253 2.44 -41.86 -15.64
N VAL A 254 2.50 -41.44 -16.91
CA VAL A 254 2.02 -42.22 -18.07
C VAL A 254 2.81 -43.51 -18.27
N ASN A 255 4.15 -43.50 -18.13
CA ASN A 255 4.96 -44.71 -18.25
C ASN A 255 4.70 -45.68 -17.08
N LYS A 256 4.68 -45.18 -15.84
CA LYS A 256 4.36 -46.01 -14.66
C LYS A 256 2.92 -46.52 -14.71
N GLU A 257 1.98 -45.73 -15.19
CA GLU A 257 0.57 -46.08 -15.38
C GLU A 257 0.41 -47.14 -16.48
N SER A 258 1.16 -47.06 -17.58
CA SER A 258 1.15 -48.08 -18.63
C SER A 258 1.75 -49.42 -18.17
N GLU A 259 2.77 -49.39 -17.30
CA GLU A 259 3.37 -50.58 -16.67
C GLU A 259 2.49 -51.14 -15.53
N LEU A 260 1.80 -50.27 -14.79
CA LEU A 260 0.79 -50.60 -13.76
C LEU A 260 -0.45 -51.27 -14.36
N ASN A 261 -1.03 -50.65 -15.39
CA ASN A 261 -2.24 -51.13 -16.07
C ASN A 261 -1.98 -52.41 -16.86
N ARG A 262 -0.72 -52.67 -17.24
CA ARG A 262 -0.30 -53.95 -17.82
C ARG A 262 0.30 -54.91 -16.81
N GLY A 263 0.36 -54.59 -15.51
CA GLY A 263 0.62 -55.53 -14.40
C GLY A 263 1.88 -56.43 -14.47
N PHE A 264 2.90 -56.07 -15.27
CA PHE A 264 3.93 -57.03 -15.71
C PHE A 264 3.33 -58.33 -16.29
N GLU A 265 2.14 -58.24 -16.87
CA GLU A 265 1.45 -59.31 -17.58
C GLU A 265 2.27 -59.75 -18.78
N ASP A 266 2.08 -61.00 -19.17
CA ASP A 266 2.83 -61.57 -20.25
C ASP A 266 2.38 -60.92 -21.57
N THR A 267 3.34 -60.44 -22.36
CA THR A 267 3.02 -59.79 -23.64
C THR A 267 2.82 -60.83 -24.73
N SER A 268 1.68 -60.80 -25.43
CA SER A 268 1.46 -61.56 -26.65
C SER A 268 1.95 -60.78 -27.87
N ARG A 269 2.80 -61.40 -28.68
CA ARG A 269 3.09 -60.93 -30.05
C ARG A 269 2.27 -61.73 -31.06
N GLU A 270 2.22 -61.24 -32.31
CA GLU A 270 1.37 -61.68 -33.45
C GLU A 270 1.35 -63.20 -33.81
N ASN A 271 1.97 -64.07 -33.01
CA ASN A 271 2.03 -65.52 -33.19
C ASN A 271 1.52 -66.32 -31.97
N ASN A 272 0.72 -65.73 -31.06
CA ASN A 272 0.20 -66.38 -29.85
C ASN A 272 1.28 -66.89 -28.86
N THR A 273 2.51 -66.39 -28.98
CA THR A 273 3.60 -66.68 -28.02
C THR A 273 3.57 -65.66 -26.90
N VAL A 274 3.48 -66.17 -25.67
CA VAL A 274 3.33 -65.41 -24.43
C VAL A 274 4.72 -65.24 -23.80
N TYR A 275 5.21 -64.00 -23.72
CA TYR A 275 6.52 -63.69 -23.14
C TYR A 275 6.36 -63.04 -21.76
N GLU A 276 6.94 -63.69 -20.74
CA GLU A 276 7.05 -63.13 -19.39
C GLU A 276 7.96 -61.89 -19.41
N HIS A 277 7.61 -60.85 -18.65
CA HIS A 277 8.36 -59.61 -18.61
C HIS A 277 9.81 -59.83 -18.14
N ALA A 278 10.80 -59.21 -18.81
CA ALA A 278 12.23 -59.47 -18.58
C ALA A 278 12.65 -59.32 -17.10
N PHE A 279 12.16 -58.28 -16.42
CA PHE A 279 12.34 -58.10 -14.97
C PHE A 279 11.83 -59.30 -14.16
N ILE A 280 10.62 -59.79 -14.46
CA ILE A 280 10.01 -60.92 -13.75
C ILE A 280 10.84 -62.18 -13.97
N THR A 281 11.24 -62.46 -15.22
CA THR A 281 12.06 -63.64 -15.53
C THR A 281 13.40 -63.62 -14.80
N GLN A 282 14.11 -62.49 -14.81
CA GLN A 282 15.40 -62.34 -14.13
C GLN A 282 15.26 -62.44 -12.61
N CYS A 283 14.30 -61.72 -12.03
CA CYS A 283 14.07 -61.74 -10.58
C CYS A 283 13.62 -63.13 -10.12
N LYS A 284 12.76 -63.83 -10.87
CA LYS A 284 12.32 -65.20 -10.58
C LYS A 284 13.49 -66.17 -10.55
N GLN A 285 14.38 -66.11 -11.55
CA GLN A 285 15.53 -66.99 -11.64
C GLN A 285 16.44 -66.80 -10.42
N GLN A 286 16.83 -65.55 -10.13
CA GLN A 286 17.65 -65.23 -8.97
C GLN A 286 17.00 -65.69 -7.66
N LEU A 287 15.70 -65.44 -7.49
CA LEU A 287 14.96 -65.79 -6.29
C LEU A 287 14.97 -67.31 -6.07
N ASN A 288 14.66 -68.09 -7.10
CA ASN A 288 14.64 -69.55 -7.00
C ASN A 288 16.04 -70.12 -6.75
N ASP A 289 17.08 -69.59 -7.38
CA ASP A 289 18.47 -70.03 -7.17
C ASP A 289 18.92 -69.81 -5.73
N ILE A 290 18.67 -68.61 -5.18
CA ILE A 290 18.98 -68.29 -3.79
C ILE A 290 18.17 -69.16 -2.83
N MET A 291 16.86 -69.33 -3.07
CA MET A 291 16.02 -70.16 -2.23
C MET A 291 16.43 -71.64 -2.25
N ASN A 292 16.86 -72.16 -3.39
CA ASN A 292 17.38 -73.53 -3.52
C ASN A 292 18.72 -73.71 -2.76
N GLY A 293 19.49 -72.64 -2.54
CA GLY A 293 20.66 -72.65 -1.66
C GLY A 293 20.31 -72.65 -0.16
N LEU A 294 19.16 -72.08 0.19
CA LEU A 294 18.66 -71.97 1.58
C LEU A 294 17.85 -73.19 2.03
N ARG A 295 17.19 -73.89 1.09
CA ARG A 295 16.42 -75.11 1.34
C ARG A 295 16.50 -76.08 0.16
N THR A 296 16.40 -77.37 0.46
CA THR A 296 16.22 -78.43 -0.54
C THR A 296 14.83 -79.02 -0.39
N ILE A 297 14.03 -78.99 -1.47
CA ILE A 297 12.73 -79.67 -1.55
C ILE A 297 12.95 -80.98 -2.33
N ASN A 298 12.88 -82.12 -1.63
CA ASN A 298 13.17 -83.44 -2.22
C ASN A 298 12.04 -83.94 -3.13
N ASP A 299 10.82 -83.45 -2.91
CA ASP A 299 9.64 -83.75 -3.70
C ASP A 299 9.59 -82.82 -4.93
N LYS A 300 9.75 -83.40 -6.13
CA LYS A 300 9.80 -82.64 -7.39
C LYS A 300 8.52 -81.86 -7.66
N GLN A 301 7.36 -82.41 -7.32
CA GLN A 301 6.06 -81.76 -7.54
C GLN A 301 5.93 -80.55 -6.61
N LYS A 302 6.22 -80.74 -5.31
CA LYS A 302 6.20 -79.63 -4.34
C LYS A 302 7.21 -78.55 -4.66
N LYS A 303 8.36 -78.91 -5.24
CA LYS A 303 9.35 -77.94 -5.71
C LYS A 303 8.78 -77.07 -6.82
N SER A 304 8.22 -77.70 -7.86
CA SER A 304 7.58 -76.99 -8.97
C SER A 304 6.43 -76.09 -8.50
N ASP A 305 5.57 -76.59 -7.61
CA ASP A 305 4.44 -75.82 -7.09
C ASP A 305 4.89 -74.64 -6.22
N SER A 306 5.95 -74.82 -5.42
CA SER A 306 6.61 -73.73 -4.69
C SER A 306 7.15 -72.68 -5.67
N GLU A 307 7.93 -73.08 -6.68
CA GLU A 307 8.59 -72.16 -7.62
C GLU A 307 7.60 -71.33 -8.47
N LYS A 308 6.36 -71.80 -8.68
CA LYS A 308 5.30 -71.03 -9.37
C LYS A 308 4.89 -69.77 -8.61
N TYR A 309 4.97 -69.76 -7.29
CA TYR A 309 4.63 -68.58 -6.48
C TYR A 309 5.61 -67.41 -6.67
N ALA A 310 6.82 -67.65 -7.20
CA ALA A 310 7.82 -66.60 -7.38
C ALA A 310 7.28 -65.43 -8.22
N VAL A 311 6.61 -65.71 -9.35
CA VAL A 311 6.05 -64.68 -10.24
C VAL A 311 5.01 -63.83 -9.51
N THR A 312 4.07 -64.50 -8.84
CA THR A 312 2.99 -63.85 -8.10
C THR A 312 3.54 -62.94 -7.00
N ILE A 313 4.48 -63.45 -6.20
CA ILE A 313 5.10 -62.68 -5.11
C ILE A 313 5.86 -61.47 -5.66
N ILE A 314 6.61 -61.62 -6.75
CA ILE A 314 7.31 -60.48 -7.36
C ILE A 314 6.32 -59.39 -7.75
N ARG A 315 5.23 -59.75 -8.44
CA ARG A 315 4.18 -58.82 -8.85
C ARG A 315 3.52 -58.15 -7.63
N GLU A 316 3.15 -58.93 -6.61
CA GLU A 316 2.51 -58.42 -5.39
C GLU A 316 3.42 -57.48 -4.60
N VAL A 317 4.68 -57.86 -4.37
CA VAL A 317 5.65 -57.01 -3.65
C VAL A 317 5.85 -55.69 -4.41
N VAL A 318 6.04 -55.74 -5.73
CA VAL A 318 6.19 -54.51 -6.52
C VAL A 318 4.91 -53.66 -6.48
N LYS A 319 3.74 -54.27 -6.72
CA LYS A 319 2.44 -53.60 -6.69
C LYS A 319 2.18 -52.92 -5.34
N ILE A 320 2.41 -53.61 -4.23
CA ILE A 320 2.15 -53.09 -2.89
C ILE A 320 3.16 -51.98 -2.56
N PHE A 321 4.46 -52.30 -2.56
CA PHE A 321 5.47 -51.45 -1.96
C PHE A 321 5.97 -50.31 -2.86
N TYR A 322 5.94 -50.48 -4.18
CA TYR A 322 6.42 -49.45 -5.12
C TYR A 322 5.32 -48.54 -5.64
N PHE A 323 4.07 -48.98 -5.58
CA PHE A 323 2.91 -48.25 -6.12
C PHE A 323 1.84 -48.01 -5.07
N ARG A 324 1.23 -49.06 -4.51
CA ARG A 324 0.02 -48.92 -3.69
C ARG A 324 0.22 -48.11 -2.42
N LEU A 325 1.34 -48.30 -1.70
CA LEU A 325 1.63 -47.52 -0.50
C LEU A 325 1.79 -46.02 -0.77
N LYS A 326 2.24 -45.65 -1.99
CA LYS A 326 2.49 -44.26 -2.39
C LYS A 326 1.23 -43.50 -2.77
N VAL A 327 0.14 -44.21 -3.06
CA VAL A 327 -1.16 -43.62 -3.45
C VAL A 327 -2.18 -43.66 -2.31
N GLN A 328 -1.78 -44.09 -1.10
CA GLN A 328 -2.61 -43.95 0.10
C GLN A 328 -2.54 -42.51 0.62
N GLU A 329 -3.64 -42.03 1.19
CA GLU A 329 -3.67 -40.77 1.95
C GLU A 329 -4.12 -41.06 3.40
N PRO A 330 -3.25 -40.83 4.40
CA PRO A 330 -1.86 -40.38 4.29
C PRO A 330 -0.93 -41.42 3.65
N VAL A 331 0.18 -40.97 3.06
CA VAL A 331 1.18 -41.85 2.42
C VAL A 331 1.74 -42.84 3.44
N VAL A 332 1.60 -44.13 3.15
CA VAL A 332 2.01 -45.20 4.05
C VAL A 332 3.48 -45.54 3.82
N GLN A 333 4.23 -45.67 4.90
CA GLN A 333 5.63 -46.11 4.86
C GLN A 333 5.75 -47.55 5.38
N HIS A 334 6.70 -48.31 4.83
CA HIS A 334 7.04 -49.63 5.33
C HIS A 334 8.40 -49.59 6.01
N ASN A 335 8.56 -50.31 7.11
CA ASN A 335 9.82 -50.39 7.85
C ASN A 335 10.02 -51.81 8.40
N TRP A 336 11.26 -52.30 8.38
CA TRP A 336 11.63 -53.46 9.17
C TRP A 336 11.75 -53.08 10.64
N PHE A 337 11.22 -53.88 11.54
CA PHE A 337 11.41 -53.67 12.97
C PHE A 337 12.90 -53.72 13.33
N SER A 338 13.36 -52.70 14.06
CA SER A 338 14.73 -52.66 14.54
C SER A 338 14.98 -53.75 15.59
N TYR A 339 16.17 -54.32 15.55
CA TYR A 339 16.64 -55.22 16.60
C TYR A 339 16.57 -54.50 17.96
N ASN A 340 15.79 -55.06 18.90
CA ASN A 340 15.46 -54.52 20.24
C ASN A 340 14.42 -53.38 20.31
N ALA A 341 13.74 -53.02 19.24
CA ALA A 341 12.60 -52.11 19.33
C ALA A 341 11.45 -52.76 20.11
N LYS A 342 10.85 -52.03 21.06
CA LYS A 342 9.57 -52.45 21.66
C LYS A 342 8.52 -52.41 20.55
N LEU A 343 7.82 -53.52 20.36
CA LEU A 343 6.76 -53.60 19.36
C LEU A 343 5.58 -52.75 19.83
N ASP A 344 5.38 -51.62 19.16
CA ASP A 344 4.21 -50.79 19.35
C ASP A 344 3.02 -51.48 18.67
N LYS A 345 2.03 -51.86 19.46
CA LYS A 345 0.82 -52.54 18.97
C LYS A 345 -0.07 -51.59 18.17
N THR A 346 0.07 -50.28 18.35
CA THR A 346 -0.71 -49.27 17.64
C THR A 346 -0.28 -49.10 16.18
N LEU A 347 0.93 -49.56 15.79
CA LEU A 347 1.41 -49.55 14.39
C LEU A 347 0.59 -50.44 13.44
N MET A 348 -0.22 -51.36 13.98
CA MET A 348 -1.04 -52.31 13.21
C MET A 348 -2.54 -51.97 13.27
N GLU A 349 -2.92 -50.91 13.98
CA GLU A 349 -4.29 -50.41 14.04
C GLU A 349 -4.40 -49.27 13.01
N GLY A 350 -5.06 -49.55 11.88
CA GLY A 350 -5.36 -48.50 10.91
C GLY A 350 -6.15 -47.38 11.58
N ILE A 351 -5.85 -46.12 11.23
CA ILE A 351 -6.56 -44.95 11.76
C ILE A 351 -8.03 -45.11 11.34
N SER A 352 -8.90 -45.41 12.31
CA SER A 352 -10.34 -45.60 12.15
C SER A 352 -11.07 -44.28 11.97
#